data_AF-A0A939CII4-F1
#
_entry.id   AF-A0A939CII4-F1
#
_cell.length_a   1.000
_cell.length_b   1.000
_cell.length_c   1.000
_cell.angle_alpha   90.00
_cell.angle_beta   90.00
_cell.angle_gamma   90.00
#
_symmetry.space_group_name_H-M   'P 1'
#
loop_
_entity.id
_entity.type
_entity.pdbx_description
1 polymer ?
#
loop_
_entity_poly.entity_id
_entity_poly.type
_entity_poly.pdbx_seq_one_letter_code
_entity_poly.pdbx_strand_id
1 'polypeptide(L)'
;MDLPPAFNTLVRSALYCSDYFLVPCTADLFSAYCITLIGAMLPKFINEWELGERSYKESNSFDNFIPSKGKPKWGGWIYNGFDSIRFPSLRERKETVIDEVHLKNVQEEVEKQLIPQLKDKIPYQCVPDFVNSEPIAKIEDLNNGASHIQHLNLPLKYLAMTKKPKKTSRRWSDYQQDLMDRMDKEYDSLAQHIINKF
;
A
#
# COMPACT_ATOMS: atom_id res chain seq x y z
N MET A 1 -9.85 1.26 -4.99
CA MET A 1 -9.77 0.99 -6.45
C MET A 1 -8.37 0.45 -6.70
N ASP A 2 -8.21 -0.61 -7.51
CA ASP A 2 -6.89 -1.06 -7.94
C ASP A 2 -6.51 -0.32 -9.24
N LEU A 3 -5.33 0.28 -9.26
CA LEU A 3 -4.93 1.25 -10.27
C LEU A 3 -3.53 0.93 -10.81
N PRO A 4 -3.28 1.15 -12.11
CA PRO A 4 -1.95 0.99 -12.66
C PRO A 4 -0.97 2.01 -12.05
N PRO A 5 0.35 1.72 -12.05
CA PRO A 5 1.35 2.55 -11.39
C PRO A 5 1.55 3.94 -12.03
N ALA A 6 1.02 4.18 -13.24
CA ALA A 6 1.21 5.43 -13.97
C ALA A 6 0.14 6.48 -13.62
N PHE A 7 0.56 7.69 -13.25
CA PHE A 7 -0.33 8.84 -12.96
C PHE A 7 -0.94 9.48 -14.21
N ASN A 8 -1.58 8.67 -15.03
CA ASN A 8 -2.36 9.10 -16.19
C ASN A 8 -3.71 9.70 -15.76
N THR A 9 -4.49 10.19 -16.72
CA THR A 9 -5.79 10.81 -16.48
C THR A 9 -6.73 9.93 -15.67
N LEU A 10 -6.77 8.62 -15.94
CA LEU A 10 -7.64 7.69 -15.22
C LEU A 10 -7.26 7.59 -13.74
N VAL A 11 -5.96 7.44 -13.45
CA VAL A 11 -5.45 7.36 -12.07
C VAL A 11 -5.70 8.68 -11.34
N ARG A 12 -5.52 9.83 -11.99
CA ARG A 12 -5.84 11.14 -11.40
C ARG A 12 -7.33 11.28 -11.10
N SER A 13 -8.22 10.92 -12.02
CA SER A 13 -9.66 10.96 -11.79
C SER A 13 -10.09 10.05 -10.64
N ALA A 14 -9.55 8.83 -10.58
CA ALA A 14 -9.81 7.89 -9.48
C ALA A 14 -9.31 8.45 -8.13
N LEU A 15 -8.12 9.05 -8.13
CA LEU A 15 -7.54 9.71 -6.97
C LEU A 15 -8.43 10.86 -6.48
N TYR A 16 -8.90 11.75 -7.36
CA TYR A 16 -9.79 12.86 -6.97
C TYR A 16 -11.14 12.38 -6.44
N CYS A 17 -11.59 11.19 -6.85
CA CYS A 17 -12.84 10.59 -6.37
C CYS A 17 -12.68 9.86 -5.03
N SER A 18 -11.45 9.61 -4.58
CA SER A 18 -11.14 8.81 -3.39
C SER A 18 -10.91 9.69 -2.17
N ASP A 19 -11.45 9.28 -1.02
CA ASP A 19 -11.20 9.94 0.26
C ASP A 19 -9.78 9.64 0.79
N TYR A 20 -9.28 8.43 0.50
CA TYR A 20 -7.96 7.97 0.90
C TYR A 20 -7.28 7.17 -0.20
N PHE A 21 -5.95 7.15 -0.17
CA PHE A 21 -5.14 6.29 -1.02
C PHE A 21 -4.03 5.61 -0.20
N LEU A 22 -3.70 4.38 -0.59
CA LEU A 22 -2.69 3.53 0.02
C LEU A 22 -1.69 3.12 -1.04
N VAL A 23 -0.41 3.03 -0.67
CA VAL A 23 0.65 2.68 -1.61
C VAL A 23 1.37 1.41 -1.16
N PRO A 24 1.26 0.30 -1.92
CA PRO A 24 2.11 -0.85 -1.69
C PRO A 24 3.54 -0.53 -2.18
N CYS A 25 4.53 -0.79 -1.33
CA CYS A 25 5.95 -0.60 -1.60
C CYS A 25 6.65 -1.95 -1.58
N THR A 26 7.35 -2.29 -2.65
CA THR A 26 8.19 -3.49 -2.71
C THR A 26 9.48 -3.28 -1.92
N ALA A 27 10.09 -4.39 -1.50
CA ALA A 27 11.38 -4.39 -0.80
C ALA A 27 12.57 -4.07 -1.73
N ASP A 28 12.57 -2.88 -2.32
CA ASP A 28 13.60 -2.44 -3.24
C ASP A 28 13.93 -0.95 -3.09
N LEU A 29 14.99 -0.52 -3.77
CA LEU A 29 15.43 0.87 -3.77
C LEU A 29 14.45 1.80 -4.52
N PHE A 30 13.70 1.27 -5.49
CA PHE A 30 12.79 2.08 -6.33
C PHE A 30 11.55 2.54 -5.55
N SER A 31 11.09 1.74 -4.58
CA SER A 31 9.93 2.06 -3.76
C SER A 31 10.14 3.31 -2.91
N ALA A 32 11.33 3.49 -2.33
CA ALA A 32 11.70 4.70 -1.61
C ALA A 32 11.65 5.94 -2.52
N TYR A 33 12.19 5.82 -3.74
CA TYR A 33 12.14 6.88 -4.74
C TYR A 33 10.70 7.23 -5.17
N CYS A 34 9.84 6.22 -5.35
CA CYS A 34 8.42 6.42 -5.68
C CYS A 34 7.67 7.18 -4.58
N ILE A 35 8.00 6.95 -3.30
CA ILE A 35 7.44 7.72 -2.17
C ILE A 35 7.83 9.20 -2.28
N THR A 36 9.10 9.51 -2.54
CA THR A 36 9.55 10.89 -2.73
C THR A 36 8.83 11.56 -3.92
N LEU A 37 8.59 10.82 -5.01
CA LEU A 37 7.84 11.32 -6.17
C LEU A 37 6.39 11.66 -5.84
N ILE A 38 5.71 10.88 -5.00
CA ILE A 38 4.34 11.18 -4.57
C ILE A 38 4.30 12.53 -3.85
N GLY A 39 5.24 12.79 -2.93
CA GLY A 39 5.32 14.06 -2.22
C GLY A 39 5.53 15.27 -3.15
N ALA A 40 6.24 15.06 -4.26
CA ALA A 40 6.47 16.11 -5.26
C ALA A 40 5.31 16.29 -6.25
N MET A 41 4.59 15.22 -6.60
CA MET A 41 3.55 15.24 -7.62
C MET A 41 2.16 15.54 -7.07
N LEU A 42 1.80 14.99 -5.91
CA LEU A 42 0.45 15.15 -5.36
C LEU A 42 0.05 16.61 -5.18
N PRO A 43 0.88 17.51 -4.63
CA PRO A 43 0.55 18.93 -4.54
C PRO A 43 0.26 19.58 -5.90
N LYS A 44 0.97 19.16 -6.97
CA LYS A 44 0.72 19.65 -8.33
C LYS A 44 -0.65 19.21 -8.83
N PHE A 45 -1.01 17.95 -8.60
CA PHE A 45 -2.31 17.41 -9.00
C PHE A 45 -3.45 18.09 -8.25
N ILE A 46 -3.31 18.35 -6.94
CA ILE A 46 -4.30 19.11 -6.18
C ILE A 46 -4.46 20.52 -6.73
N ASN A 47 -3.36 21.22 -7.02
CA ASN A 47 -3.44 22.56 -7.63
C ASN A 47 -4.14 22.54 -9.00
N GLU A 48 -3.86 21.54 -9.84
CA GLU A 48 -4.55 21.35 -11.12
C GLU A 48 -6.07 21.11 -10.92
N TRP A 49 -6.43 20.30 -9.92
CA TRP A 49 -7.83 20.06 -9.58
C TRP A 49 -8.53 21.35 -9.13
N GLU A 50 -7.95 22.11 -8.21
CA GLU A 50 -8.56 23.34 -7.68
C GLU A 50 -8.78 24.41 -8.77
N LEU A 51 -7.87 24.50 -9.74
CA LEU A 51 -8.03 25.38 -10.90
C LEU A 51 -9.21 24.93 -11.79
N GLY A 52 -9.31 23.62 -12.03
CA GLY A 52 -10.42 23.04 -12.79
C GLY A 52 -11.77 23.19 -12.08
N GLU A 53 -11.81 22.92 -10.77
CA GLU A 53 -12.99 23.07 -9.93
C GLU A 53 -13.49 24.52 -9.93
N ARG A 54 -12.58 25.50 -9.77
CA ARG A 54 -12.93 26.92 -9.80
C ARG A 54 -13.61 27.30 -11.12
N SER A 55 -13.01 26.91 -12.24
CA SER A 55 -13.54 27.18 -13.58
C SER A 55 -14.90 26.49 -13.79
N TYR A 56 -15.05 25.26 -13.30
CA TYR A 56 -16.31 24.52 -13.39
C TYR A 56 -17.44 25.19 -12.59
N LYS A 57 -17.13 25.67 -11.38
CA LYS A 57 -18.09 26.31 -10.47
C LYS A 57 -18.64 27.63 -11.00
N GLU A 58 -17.85 28.38 -11.77
CA GLU A 58 -18.31 29.60 -12.44
C GLU A 58 -19.48 29.32 -13.41
N SER A 59 -19.47 28.15 -14.06
CA SER A 59 -20.53 27.73 -15.00
C SER A 59 -21.61 26.86 -14.35
N ASN A 60 -21.37 26.29 -13.16
CA ASN A 60 -22.24 25.30 -12.51
C ASN A 60 -22.39 25.58 -11.01
N SER A 61 -22.85 26.78 -10.65
CA SER A 61 -22.90 27.24 -9.25
C SER A 61 -23.82 26.42 -8.33
N PHE A 62 -24.73 25.63 -8.88
CA PHE A 62 -25.65 24.76 -8.14
C PHE A 62 -25.06 23.40 -7.77
N ASP A 63 -23.93 23.01 -8.37
CA ASP A 63 -23.30 21.72 -8.11
C ASP A 63 -22.43 21.76 -6.84
N ASN A 64 -22.83 20.99 -5.84
CA ASN A 64 -22.10 20.82 -4.59
C ASN A 64 -21.29 19.51 -4.54
N PHE A 65 -21.44 18.63 -5.51
CA PHE A 65 -20.76 17.34 -5.56
C PHE A 65 -19.31 17.48 -6.01
N ILE A 66 -19.05 18.16 -7.13
CA ILE A 66 -17.67 18.34 -7.61
C ILE A 66 -16.78 19.06 -6.58
N PRO A 67 -17.22 20.13 -5.89
CA PRO A 67 -16.46 20.74 -4.80
C PRO A 67 -16.22 19.86 -3.57
N SER A 68 -16.96 18.75 -3.44
CA SER A 68 -16.76 17.77 -2.38
C SER A 68 -15.67 16.74 -2.72
N LYS A 69 -15.09 16.79 -3.92
CA LYS A 69 -14.06 15.86 -4.41
C LYS A 69 -12.69 16.54 -4.47
N GLY A 70 -11.67 15.79 -4.88
CA GLY A 70 -10.31 16.29 -5.03
C GLY A 70 -9.55 16.49 -3.72
N LYS A 71 -9.97 15.81 -2.65
CA LYS A 71 -9.32 15.88 -1.33
C LYS A 71 -8.81 14.51 -0.84
N PRO A 72 -8.05 13.75 -1.66
CA PRO A 72 -7.51 12.46 -1.25
C PRO A 72 -6.52 12.63 -0.09
N LYS A 73 -6.62 11.75 0.91
CA LYS A 73 -5.73 11.72 2.07
C LYS A 73 -4.75 10.55 1.96
N TRP A 74 -3.52 10.80 2.39
CA TRP A 74 -2.50 9.77 2.53
C TRP A 74 -2.94 8.78 3.61
N GLY A 75 -3.30 7.57 3.20
CA GLY A 75 -3.70 6.49 4.09
C GLY A 75 -2.53 5.79 4.77
N GLY A 76 -1.33 5.92 4.21
CA GLY A 76 -0.15 5.18 4.58
C GLY A 76 0.28 4.22 3.48
N TRP A 77 1.21 3.33 3.82
CA TRP A 77 1.85 2.43 2.88
C TRP A 77 1.91 1.00 3.44
N ILE A 78 2.09 0.04 2.54
CA ILE A 78 2.17 -1.39 2.87
C ILE A 78 3.53 -1.87 2.41
N TYR A 79 4.30 -2.48 3.31
CA TYR A 79 5.57 -3.09 2.93
C TYR A 79 5.29 -4.49 2.38
N ASN A 80 5.68 -4.74 1.13
CA ASN A 80 5.24 -5.91 0.39
C ASN A 80 6.40 -6.65 -0.28
N GLY A 81 6.31 -7.98 -0.36
CA GLY A 81 7.23 -8.82 -1.14
C GLY A 81 8.65 -8.85 -0.59
N PHE A 82 8.82 -8.74 0.73
CA PHE A 82 10.11 -8.93 1.41
C PHE A 82 10.32 -10.38 1.82
N ASP A 83 11.57 -10.74 2.15
CA ASP A 83 11.91 -12.05 2.73
C ASP A 83 12.18 -11.95 4.24
N SER A 84 11.91 -13.03 4.97
CA SER A 84 12.20 -13.12 6.41
C SER A 84 13.13 -14.28 6.77
N ILE A 85 13.93 -14.08 7.81
CA ILE A 85 14.79 -15.09 8.42
C ILE A 85 14.25 -15.40 9.82
N ARG A 86 14.18 -16.69 10.16
CA ARG A 86 13.85 -17.15 11.50
C ARG A 86 15.13 -17.19 12.35
N PHE A 87 15.13 -16.48 13.47
CA PHE A 87 16.21 -16.51 14.45
C PHE A 87 15.90 -17.53 15.54
N PRO A 88 16.56 -18.72 15.57
CA PRO A 88 16.21 -19.78 16.51
C PRO A 88 16.37 -19.37 17.98
N SER A 89 17.34 -18.50 18.27
CA SER A 89 17.63 -17.97 19.60
C SER A 89 16.53 -17.07 20.16
N LEU A 90 15.84 -16.32 19.29
CA LEU A 90 14.81 -15.35 19.69
C LEU A 90 13.39 -15.88 19.49
N ARG A 91 13.22 -17.03 18.81
CA ARG A 91 11.92 -17.53 18.32
C ARG A 91 11.12 -16.49 17.52
N GLU A 92 11.82 -15.50 16.98
CA GLU A 92 11.26 -14.42 16.18
C GLU A 92 11.65 -14.59 14.71
N ARG A 93 10.78 -14.11 13.82
CA ARG A 93 11.13 -13.84 12.42
C ARG A 93 11.37 -12.36 12.28
N LYS A 94 12.42 -12.00 11.55
CA LYS A 94 12.69 -10.63 11.14
C LYS A 94 13.01 -10.62 9.65
N GLU A 95 12.83 -9.48 9.04
CA GLU A 95 13.27 -9.18 7.69
C GLU A 95 14.74 -9.61 7.49
N THR A 96 15.12 -9.99 6.26
CA THR A 96 16.54 -10.14 5.96
C THR A 96 17.26 -8.80 6.20
N VAL A 97 18.58 -8.82 6.37
CA VAL A 97 19.35 -7.57 6.55
C VAL A 97 19.12 -6.58 5.39
N ILE A 98 18.95 -7.09 4.17
CA ILE A 98 18.72 -6.25 2.98
C ILE A 98 17.30 -5.67 3.02
N ASP A 99 16.30 -6.50 3.29
CA ASP A 99 14.91 -6.07 3.41
C ASP A 99 14.72 -5.06 4.55
N GLU A 100 15.35 -5.28 5.70
CA GLU A 100 15.31 -4.35 6.84
C GLU A 100 15.87 -2.96 6.45
N VAL A 101 16.95 -2.92 5.66
CA VAL A 101 17.50 -1.67 5.13
C VAL A 101 16.50 -1.00 4.18
N HIS A 102 15.86 -1.75 3.28
CA HIS A 102 14.84 -1.19 2.38
C HIS A 102 13.63 -0.65 3.13
N LEU A 103 13.13 -1.39 4.13
CA LEU A 103 12.06 -0.96 5.02
C LEU A 103 12.40 0.38 5.67
N LYS A 104 13.59 0.48 6.29
CA LYS A 104 14.07 1.70 6.94
C LYS A 104 14.19 2.87 5.98
N ASN A 105 14.73 2.64 4.78
CA ASN A 105 14.84 3.69 3.77
C ASN A 105 13.46 4.25 3.40
N VAL A 106 12.45 3.40 3.22
CA VAL A 106 11.09 3.87 2.93
C VAL A 106 10.49 4.61 4.13
N GLN A 107 10.63 4.09 5.35
CA GLN A 107 10.19 4.78 6.58
C GLN A 107 10.79 6.18 6.68
N GLU A 108 12.10 6.31 6.44
CA GLU A 108 12.81 7.58 6.48
C GLU A 108 12.32 8.56 5.40
N GLU A 109 12.10 8.10 4.16
CA GLU A 109 11.53 8.95 3.10
C GLU A 109 10.09 9.37 3.41
N VAL A 110 9.28 8.48 3.99
CA VAL A 110 7.92 8.83 4.43
C VAL A 110 7.96 9.90 5.51
N GLU A 111 8.83 9.74 6.51
CA GLU A 111 8.95 10.65 7.66
C GLU A 111 9.54 12.02 7.27
N LYS A 112 10.66 12.01 6.53
CA LYS A 112 11.47 13.21 6.29
C LYS A 112 11.04 13.96 5.04
N GLN A 113 10.45 13.28 4.04
CA GLN A 113 10.08 13.88 2.76
C GLN A 113 8.57 13.90 2.55
N LEU A 114 7.91 12.74 2.52
CA LEU A 114 6.50 12.67 2.11
C LEU A 114 5.58 13.43 3.07
N ILE A 115 5.54 13.03 4.36
CA ILE A 115 4.61 13.61 5.34
C ILE A 115 4.79 15.14 5.46
N PRO A 116 6.01 15.69 5.60
CA PRO A 116 6.21 17.13 5.64
C PRO A 116 5.71 17.84 4.39
N GLN A 117 6.02 17.31 3.20
CA GLN A 117 5.58 17.93 1.94
C GLN A 117 4.06 17.92 1.78
N LEU A 118 3.39 16.84 2.18
CA LEU A 118 1.92 16.77 2.13
C LEU A 118 1.27 17.72 3.13
N LYS A 119 1.83 17.86 4.34
CA LYS A 119 1.31 18.78 5.35
C LYS A 119 1.53 20.26 5.00
N ASP A 120 2.65 20.58 4.37
CA ASP A 120 3.04 21.95 4.03
C ASP A 120 2.36 22.46 2.75
N LYS A 121 2.27 21.61 1.72
CA LYS A 121 1.89 22.04 0.36
C LYS A 121 0.43 21.79 -0.01
N ILE A 122 -0.33 21.05 0.79
CA ILE A 122 -1.73 20.71 0.48
C ILE A 122 -2.66 21.49 1.43
N PRO A 123 -3.69 22.19 0.91
CA PRO A 123 -4.48 23.14 1.70
C PRO A 123 -5.52 22.52 2.65
N TYR A 124 -5.56 21.20 2.75
CA TYR A 124 -6.46 20.45 3.64
C TYR A 124 -5.66 19.42 4.46
N GLN A 125 -6.29 18.82 5.48
CA GLN A 125 -5.66 17.75 6.29
C GLN A 125 -5.44 16.48 5.44
N CYS A 126 -4.36 16.48 4.66
CA CYS A 126 -4.00 15.40 3.75
C CYS A 126 -3.35 14.22 4.48
N VAL A 127 -2.75 14.44 5.66
CA VAL A 127 -2.17 13.39 6.50
C VAL A 127 -3.04 13.25 7.76
N PRO A 128 -3.83 12.17 7.88
CA PRO A 128 -4.62 11.88 9.08
C PRO A 128 -3.74 11.60 10.30
N ASP A 129 -4.27 11.84 11.50
CA ASP A 129 -3.50 11.70 12.75
C ASP A 129 -3.11 10.25 13.09
N PHE A 130 -3.81 9.27 12.53
CA PHE A 130 -3.49 7.85 12.70
C PHE A 130 -2.33 7.38 11.81
N VAL A 131 -1.86 8.21 10.88
CA VAL A 131 -0.81 7.85 9.93
C VAL A 131 0.55 8.35 10.42
N ASN A 132 1.55 7.47 10.37
CA ASN A 132 2.93 7.76 10.70
C ASN A 132 3.86 7.19 9.60
N SER A 133 5.16 7.10 9.89
CA SER A 133 6.17 6.57 8.97
C SER A 133 6.17 5.05 8.86
N GLU A 134 5.53 4.33 9.77
CA GLU A 134 5.47 2.88 9.76
C GLU A 134 4.53 2.35 8.67
N PRO A 135 4.84 1.19 8.06
CA PRO A 135 3.90 0.54 7.17
C PRO A 135 2.68 0.06 7.97
N ILE A 136 1.51 0.15 7.37
CA ILE A 136 0.24 -0.31 7.97
C ILE A 136 0.21 -1.84 8.09
N ALA A 137 0.86 -2.52 7.16
CA ALA A 137 1.00 -3.97 7.14
C ALA A 137 2.32 -4.36 6.46
N LYS A 138 2.80 -5.56 6.81
CA LYS A 138 4.00 -6.17 6.25
C LYS A 138 3.65 -7.51 5.61
N ILE A 139 3.51 -7.51 4.28
CA ILE A 139 3.19 -8.68 3.48
C ILE A 139 4.48 -9.32 2.94
N GLU A 140 4.84 -10.48 3.46
CA GLU A 140 5.99 -11.28 3.04
C GLU A 140 5.73 -11.94 1.67
N ASP A 141 6.78 -12.18 0.88
CA ASP A 141 6.64 -12.88 -0.39
C ASP A 141 6.11 -14.32 -0.19
N LEU A 142 4.95 -14.59 -0.76
CA LEU A 142 4.34 -15.93 -0.82
C LEU A 142 5.13 -16.91 -1.69
N ASN A 143 6.23 -16.48 -2.31
CA ASN A 143 7.10 -17.26 -3.18
C ASN A 143 6.25 -17.92 -4.30
N ASN A 144 6.40 -19.24 -4.48
CA ASN A 144 5.59 -20.01 -5.41
C ASN A 144 4.08 -19.96 -5.09
N GLY A 145 3.67 -19.67 -3.85
CA GLY A 145 2.27 -19.66 -3.43
C GLY A 145 1.40 -18.65 -4.19
N ALA A 146 1.92 -17.46 -4.50
CA ALA A 146 1.20 -16.44 -5.27
C ALA A 146 0.80 -16.94 -6.66
N SER A 147 1.74 -17.59 -7.38
CA SER A 147 1.45 -18.17 -8.70
C SER A 147 0.39 -19.27 -8.64
N HIS A 148 0.30 -19.98 -7.51
CA HIS A 148 -0.65 -21.07 -7.33
C HIS A 148 -2.06 -20.54 -7.01
N ILE A 149 -2.16 -19.48 -6.21
CA ILE A 149 -3.41 -18.74 -5.98
C ILE A 149 -4.03 -18.31 -7.31
N GLN A 150 -3.21 -17.73 -8.18
CA GLN A 150 -3.65 -17.29 -9.51
C GLN A 150 -4.08 -18.47 -10.38
N HIS A 151 -3.28 -19.55 -10.41
CA HIS A 151 -3.59 -20.71 -11.24
C HIS A 151 -4.86 -21.45 -10.80
N LEU A 152 -5.07 -21.59 -9.49
CA LEU A 152 -6.23 -22.28 -8.91
C LEU A 152 -7.45 -21.37 -8.71
N ASN A 153 -7.29 -20.07 -8.96
CA ASN A 153 -8.28 -19.03 -8.70
C ASN A 153 -8.88 -19.15 -7.28
N LEU A 154 -8.01 -19.20 -6.28
CA LEU A 154 -8.36 -19.56 -4.91
C LEU A 154 -7.76 -18.57 -3.91
N PRO A 155 -8.54 -18.00 -2.97
CA PRO A 155 -8.02 -17.14 -1.91
C PRO A 155 -6.89 -17.80 -1.11
N LEU A 156 -5.91 -17.00 -0.66
CA LEU A 156 -4.78 -17.45 0.16
C LEU A 156 -5.23 -18.31 1.36
N LYS A 157 -6.32 -17.91 2.03
CA LYS A 157 -6.90 -18.60 3.19
C LYS A 157 -7.16 -20.09 2.95
N TYR A 158 -7.46 -20.46 1.70
CA TYR A 158 -7.73 -21.85 1.34
C TYR A 158 -6.52 -22.55 0.72
N LEU A 159 -5.41 -21.83 0.44
CA LEU A 159 -4.26 -22.36 -0.28
C LEU A 159 -3.61 -23.53 0.46
N ALA A 160 -3.49 -23.41 1.79
CA ALA A 160 -2.95 -24.46 2.65
C ALA A 160 -3.75 -25.77 2.59
N MET A 161 -5.05 -25.70 2.26
CA MET A 161 -5.94 -26.86 2.12
C MET A 161 -5.79 -27.58 0.77
N THR A 162 -5.12 -26.95 -0.20
CA THR A 162 -4.94 -27.51 -1.55
C THR A 162 -3.70 -28.42 -1.64
N LYS A 163 -3.66 -29.25 -2.68
CA LYS A 163 -2.45 -30.02 -3.03
C LYS A 163 -1.49 -29.14 -3.82
N LYS A 164 -0.19 -29.34 -3.63
CA LYS A 164 0.84 -28.72 -4.48
C LYS A 164 0.66 -29.16 -5.95
N PRO A 165 0.66 -28.24 -6.93
CA PRO A 165 0.35 -28.52 -8.31
C PRO A 165 1.43 -29.30 -9.06
N LYS A 166 2.74 -29.17 -8.73
CA LYS A 166 3.82 -29.95 -9.39
C LYS A 166 5.08 -30.12 -8.51
N LYS A 167 5.24 -31.28 -7.83
CA LYS A 167 6.51 -31.90 -7.37
C LYS A 167 6.22 -33.20 -6.61
N THR A 168 7.26 -34.00 -6.33
CA THR A 168 7.26 -35.31 -5.65
C THR A 168 6.51 -35.38 -4.31
N SER A 169 6.20 -34.26 -3.68
CA SER A 169 5.38 -34.18 -2.46
C SER A 169 4.02 -33.53 -2.73
N ARG A 170 2.96 -34.21 -2.29
CA ARG A 170 1.56 -33.72 -2.37
C ARG A 170 1.21 -32.66 -1.33
N ARG A 171 2.09 -32.39 -0.36
CA ARG A 171 1.82 -31.50 0.80
C ARG A 171 2.72 -30.27 0.83
N TRP A 172 2.17 -29.17 1.34
CA TRP A 172 2.94 -27.98 1.71
C TRP A 172 4.00 -28.32 2.77
N SER A 173 5.17 -27.68 2.71
CA SER A 173 6.13 -27.84 3.81
C SER A 173 5.64 -27.06 5.02
N ASP A 174 6.11 -27.42 6.22
CA ASP A 174 5.73 -26.71 7.44
C ASP A 174 6.07 -25.23 7.37
N TYR A 175 7.21 -24.89 6.74
CA TYR A 175 7.59 -23.51 6.44
C TYR A 175 6.55 -22.77 5.59
N GLN A 176 6.02 -23.43 4.56
CA GLN A 176 5.04 -22.82 3.65
C GLN A 176 3.66 -22.69 4.31
N GLN A 177 3.27 -23.66 5.13
CA GLN A 177 2.03 -23.56 5.92
C GLN A 177 2.13 -22.42 6.94
N ASP A 178 3.25 -22.33 7.68
CA ASP A 178 3.54 -21.22 8.60
C ASP A 178 3.48 -19.86 7.89
N LEU A 179 4.07 -19.74 6.69
CA LEU A 179 3.98 -18.53 5.88
C LEU A 179 2.54 -18.19 5.50
N MET A 180 1.77 -19.16 5.00
CA MET A 180 0.37 -18.93 4.62
C MET A 180 -0.49 -18.50 5.81
N ASP A 181 -0.34 -19.15 6.96
CA ASP A 181 -1.11 -18.83 8.18
C ASP A 181 -0.76 -17.44 8.73
N ARG A 182 0.52 -17.04 8.67
CA ARG A 182 0.94 -15.69 9.05
C ARG A 182 0.40 -14.64 8.10
N MET A 183 0.47 -14.90 6.80
CA MET A 183 -0.04 -13.96 5.80
C MET A 183 -1.56 -13.83 5.87
N ASP A 184 -2.31 -14.90 6.11
CA ASP A 184 -3.77 -14.83 6.34
C ASP A 184 -4.10 -13.88 7.51
N LYS A 185 -3.39 -14.02 8.65
CA LYS A 185 -3.55 -13.14 9.80
C LYS A 185 -3.17 -11.69 9.51
N GLU A 186 -2.10 -11.48 8.75
CA GLU A 186 -1.66 -10.14 8.38
C GLU A 186 -2.68 -9.45 7.46
N TYR A 187 -3.25 -10.17 6.50
CA TYR A 187 -4.34 -9.64 5.66
C TYR A 187 -5.60 -9.35 6.46
N ASP A 188 -5.98 -10.21 7.40
CA ASP A 188 -7.13 -9.97 8.30
C ASP A 188 -6.88 -8.73 9.18
N SER A 189 -5.65 -8.56 9.71
CA SER A 189 -5.23 -7.38 10.47
C SER A 189 -5.29 -6.10 9.63
N LEU A 190 -4.76 -6.15 8.41
CA LEU A 190 -4.83 -5.04 7.46
C LEU A 190 -6.29 -4.68 7.15
N ALA A 191 -7.14 -5.66 6.83
CA ALA A 191 -8.54 -5.44 6.54
C ALA A 191 -9.26 -4.77 7.74
N GLN A 192 -8.99 -5.24 8.95
CA GLN A 192 -9.55 -4.65 10.16
C GLN A 192 -9.06 -3.22 10.39
N HIS A 193 -7.78 -2.94 10.09
CA HIS A 193 -7.24 -1.59 10.12
C HIS A 193 -7.99 -0.67 9.15
N ILE A 194 -8.22 -1.13 7.91
CA ILE A 194 -8.98 -0.36 6.91
C ILE A 194 -10.38 -0.04 7.44
N ILE A 195 -11.14 -1.05 7.89
CA ILE A 195 -12.50 -0.88 8.42
C ILE A 195 -12.57 0.12 9.57
N ASN A 196 -11.54 0.17 10.41
CA ASN A 196 -11.55 1.01 11.63
C ASN A 196 -11.08 2.45 11.40
N LYS A 197 -10.34 2.73 10.31
CA LYS A 197 -9.60 4.00 10.13
C LYS A 197 -10.01 4.78 8.88
N PHE A 198 -10.69 4.14 7.93
CA PHE A 198 -11.05 4.68 6.63
C PHE A 198 -12.56 4.64 6.44
#